data_AF-A0A532C5J0-F1
#
_entry.id   AF-A0A532C5J0-F1
#
_cell.length_a   1.000
_cell.length_b   1.000
_cell.length_c   1.000
_cell.angle_alpha   90.00
_cell.angle_beta   90.00
_cell.angle_gamma   90.00
#
_symmetry.space_group_name_H-M   'P 1'
#
loop_
_entity.id
_entity.type
_entity.pdbx_description
1 polymer ?
#
loop_
_entity_poly.entity_id
_entity_poly.type
_entity_poly.pdbx_seq_one_letter_code
_entity_poly.pdbx_strand_id
1 'polypeptide(L)'
;MGRGSQAGARSPAQAVKPVGLSPEAVLELIEAAAWYETRQPGLAIRFLQEIDQAQQAIQSRPKSFLQLANMAIDLEVRRALLPRFPYALVFLELQTEIRVLAVAHAKRHPDYWLNRLQAT
;
A
#
# COMPACT_ATOMS: atom_id res chain seq x y z
N MET A 1 9.87 6.23 -43.63
CA MET A 1 10.63 5.52 -42.58
C MET A 1 9.98 5.81 -41.23
N GLY A 2 9.01 4.99 -40.84
CA GLY A 2 8.24 5.17 -39.60
C GLY A 2 8.92 4.48 -38.43
N ARG A 3 9.18 5.23 -37.35
CA ARG A 3 9.44 4.64 -36.04
C ARG A 3 8.15 4.79 -35.24
N GLY A 4 7.37 3.71 -35.25
CA GLY A 4 6.19 3.57 -34.42
C GLY A 4 6.60 3.60 -32.95
N SER A 5 6.01 4.54 -32.23
CA SER A 5 5.91 4.50 -30.78
C SER A 5 5.39 3.13 -30.36
N GLN A 6 6.20 2.36 -29.62
CA GLN A 6 5.67 1.31 -28.76
C GLN A 6 4.95 2.00 -27.58
N ALA A 7 3.72 2.43 -27.82
CA ALA A 7 2.76 2.62 -26.76
C ALA A 7 2.46 1.21 -26.23
N GLY A 8 2.98 0.91 -25.03
CA GLY A 8 2.66 -0.32 -24.31
C GLY A 8 1.15 -0.50 -24.28
N ALA A 9 0.67 -1.52 -24.98
CA ALA A 9 -0.73 -1.85 -25.04
C ALA A 9 -1.24 -2.04 -23.61
N ARG A 10 -2.16 -1.18 -23.18
CA ARG A 10 -2.97 -1.45 -21.99
C ARG A 10 -3.76 -2.72 -22.28
N SER A 11 -3.39 -3.82 -21.62
CA SER A 11 -4.17 -5.06 -21.67
C SER A 11 -5.61 -4.78 -21.27
N PRO A 12 -6.60 -5.29 -22.01
CA PRO A 12 -8.01 -5.01 -21.74
C PRO A 12 -8.43 -5.74 -20.43
N ALA A 13 -9.15 -5.01 -19.58
CA ALA A 13 -9.87 -5.51 -18.40
C ALA A 13 -9.03 -6.09 -17.23
N GLN A 14 -8.16 -5.28 -16.61
CA GLN A 14 -8.01 -5.42 -15.15
C GLN A 14 -9.25 -4.77 -14.53
N ALA A 15 -10.21 -5.58 -14.07
CA ALA A 15 -11.25 -5.09 -13.18
C ALA A 15 -10.55 -4.38 -12.01
N VAL A 16 -10.92 -3.13 -11.76
CA VAL A 16 -10.30 -2.32 -10.70
C VAL A 16 -10.64 -2.98 -9.36
N LYS A 17 -9.67 -3.69 -8.77
CA LYS A 17 -9.84 -4.36 -7.48
C LYS A 17 -9.96 -3.30 -6.38
N PRO A 18 -10.97 -3.34 -5.49
CA PRO A 18 -11.04 -2.43 -4.36
C PRO A 18 -9.80 -2.59 -3.46
N VAL A 19 -9.37 -1.50 -2.83
CA VAL A 19 -8.32 -1.53 -1.81
C VAL A 19 -9.01 -1.49 -0.45
N GLY A 20 -8.74 -2.49 0.39
CA GLY A 20 -9.31 -2.60 1.74
C GLY A 20 -8.20 -2.62 2.80
N LEU A 21 -8.45 -1.96 3.93
CA LEU A 21 -7.56 -2.04 5.10
C LEU A 21 -8.03 -3.15 6.04
N SER A 22 -7.07 -3.95 6.53
CA SER A 22 -7.28 -4.82 7.69
C SER A 22 -7.63 -4.01 8.95
N PRO A 23 -8.30 -4.61 9.96
CA PRO A 23 -8.60 -3.93 11.21
C PRO A 23 -7.35 -3.33 11.88
N GLU A 24 -6.23 -4.03 11.86
CA GLU A 24 -4.97 -3.56 12.42
C GLU A 24 -4.41 -2.37 11.64
N ALA A 25 -4.48 -2.40 10.30
CA ALA A 25 -4.08 -1.28 9.47
C ALA A 25 -4.95 -0.04 9.70
N VAL A 26 -6.26 -0.22 9.97
CA VAL A 26 -7.16 0.88 10.35
C VAL A 26 -6.73 1.51 11.68
N LEU A 27 -6.39 0.70 12.69
CA LEU A 27 -5.91 1.20 13.98
C LEU A 27 -4.60 1.99 13.83
N GLU A 28 -3.65 1.46 13.06
CA GLU A 28 -2.37 2.10 12.78
C GLU A 28 -2.54 3.43 12.03
N LEU A 29 -3.47 3.48 11.07
CA LEU A 29 -3.84 4.70 10.36
C LEU A 29 -4.38 5.77 11.31
N ILE A 30 -5.33 5.39 12.18
CA ILE A 30 -5.96 6.28 13.15
C ILE A 30 -4.91 6.82 14.14
N GLU A 31 -4.07 5.94 14.69
CA GLU A 31 -3.01 6.32 15.63
C GLU A 31 -2.03 7.31 14.98
N ALA A 32 -1.58 7.02 13.75
CA ALA A 32 -0.66 7.88 13.02
C ALA A 32 -1.29 9.24 12.70
N ALA A 33 -2.54 9.27 12.22
CA ALA A 33 -3.26 10.50 11.93
C ALA A 33 -3.45 11.36 13.20
N ALA A 34 -3.89 10.75 14.30
CA ALA A 34 -4.03 11.43 15.58
C ALA A 34 -2.70 12.01 16.05
N TRP A 35 -1.61 11.21 15.98
CA TRP A 35 -0.28 11.68 16.34
C TRP A 35 0.15 12.89 15.51
N TYR A 36 -0.03 12.86 14.18
CA TYR A 36 0.33 13.98 13.32
C TYR A 36 -0.49 15.24 13.60
N GLU A 37 -1.77 15.13 13.92
CA GLU A 37 -2.59 16.29 14.29
C GLU A 37 -2.07 16.97 15.57
N THR A 38 -1.61 16.18 16.55
CA THR A 38 -1.00 16.75 17.77
C THR A 38 0.35 17.46 17.51
N ARG A 39 1.04 17.12 16.41
CA ARG A 39 2.33 17.74 16.05
C ARG A 39 2.16 19.07 15.36
N GLN A 40 1.23 19.15 14.43
CA GLN A 40 0.91 20.38 13.72
C GLN A 40 -0.51 20.29 13.16
N PRO A 41 -1.36 21.30 13.40
CA PRO A 41 -2.70 21.34 12.83
C PRO A 41 -2.69 21.13 11.32
N GLY A 42 -3.55 20.22 10.84
CA GLY A 42 -3.69 19.89 9.41
C GLY A 42 -2.65 18.91 8.86
N LEU A 43 -1.70 18.43 9.67
CA LEU A 43 -0.74 17.42 9.24
C LEU A 43 -1.39 16.04 9.11
N ALA A 44 -2.44 15.75 9.89
CA ALA A 44 -3.23 14.54 9.71
C ALA A 44 -3.91 14.49 8.33
N ILE A 45 -4.46 15.62 7.87
CA ILE A 45 -5.09 15.73 6.55
C ILE A 45 -4.07 15.41 5.45
N ARG A 46 -2.87 15.98 5.53
CA ARG A 46 -1.79 15.71 4.57
C ARG A 46 -1.37 14.25 4.59
N PHE A 47 -1.32 13.63 5.77
CA PHE A 47 -1.01 12.21 5.92
C PHE A 47 -2.07 11.33 5.25
N LEU A 48 -3.36 11.57 5.52
CA LEU A 48 -4.47 10.83 4.90
C LEU A 48 -4.49 10.99 3.39
N GLN A 49 -4.21 12.19 2.87
CA GLN A 49 -4.08 12.42 1.42
C GLN A 49 -2.94 11.61 0.79
N GLU A 50 -1.81 11.44 1.49
CA GLU A 50 -0.71 10.61 1.00
C GLU A 50 -1.07 9.11 1.02
N ILE A 51 -1.83 8.67 2.04
CA ILE A 51 -2.38 7.31 2.11
C ILE A 51 -3.33 7.05 0.93
N ASP A 52 -4.24 7.97 0.62
CA ASP A 52 -5.16 7.84 -0.50
C ASP A 52 -4.43 7.78 -1.85
N GLN A 53 -3.42 8.62 -2.05
CA GLN A 53 -2.58 8.58 -3.25
C GLN A 53 -1.82 7.24 -3.37
N ALA A 54 -1.30 6.73 -2.26
CA ALA A 54 -0.65 5.42 -2.22
C ALA A 54 -1.64 4.30 -2.56
N GLN A 55 -2.87 4.33 -2.03
CA GLN A 55 -3.91 3.34 -2.35
C GLN A 55 -4.29 3.37 -3.84
N GLN A 56 -4.45 4.56 -4.44
CA GLN A 56 -4.72 4.69 -5.88
C GLN A 56 -3.56 4.16 -6.75
N ALA A 57 -2.32 4.41 -6.33
CA ALA A 57 -1.14 3.90 -7.02
C ALA A 57 -1.04 2.36 -6.89
N ILE A 58 -1.31 1.81 -5.70
CA ILE A 58 -1.40 0.38 -5.46
C ILE A 58 -2.48 -0.26 -6.33
N GLN A 59 -3.66 0.32 -6.38
CA GLN A 59 -4.78 -0.18 -7.17
C GLN A 59 -4.49 -0.23 -8.67
N SER A 60 -3.79 0.78 -9.19
CA SER A 60 -3.49 0.88 -10.63
C SER A 60 -2.30 0.04 -11.08
N ARG A 61 -1.32 -0.21 -10.21
CA ARG A 61 -0.07 -0.90 -10.55
C ARG A 61 0.55 -1.65 -9.36
N PRO A 62 -0.17 -2.62 -8.76
CA PRO A 62 0.27 -3.30 -7.54
C PRO A 62 1.62 -4.00 -7.72
N LYS A 63 1.88 -4.56 -8.90
CA LYS A 63 3.13 -5.26 -9.24
C LYS A 63 4.36 -4.37 -9.41
N SER A 64 4.18 -3.04 -9.44
CA SER A 64 5.30 -2.08 -9.55
C SER A 64 6.00 -1.78 -8.21
N PHE A 65 5.40 -2.19 -7.10
CA PHE A 65 5.93 -1.96 -5.76
C PHE A 65 6.90 -3.05 -5.33
N LEU A 66 7.79 -2.73 -4.38
CA LEU A 66 8.81 -3.65 -3.88
C LEU A 66 8.16 -4.89 -3.27
N GLN A 67 8.53 -6.07 -3.77
CA GLN A 67 8.19 -7.35 -3.19
C GLN A 67 9.07 -7.63 -1.97
N LEU A 68 8.42 -7.97 -0.84
CA LEU A 68 9.10 -8.24 0.42
C LEU A 68 9.18 -9.73 0.73
N ALA A 69 8.11 -10.47 0.45
CA ALA A 69 8.03 -11.90 0.75
C ALA A 69 6.98 -12.60 -0.12
N ASN A 70 7.09 -13.92 -0.23
CA ASN A 70 6.09 -14.79 -0.83
C ASN A 70 5.32 -15.49 0.29
N MET A 71 4.00 -15.33 0.31
CA MET A 71 3.10 -16.00 1.24
C MET A 71 2.63 -17.34 0.67
N ALA A 72 2.40 -17.40 -0.65
CA ALA A 72 2.09 -18.61 -1.40
C ALA A 72 2.65 -18.50 -2.83
N ILE A 73 2.50 -19.55 -3.65
CA ILE A 73 3.02 -19.62 -5.03
C ILE A 73 2.61 -18.38 -5.85
N ASP A 74 1.40 -17.87 -5.67
CA ASP A 74 0.85 -16.72 -6.41
C ASP A 74 0.45 -15.55 -5.49
N LEU A 75 0.96 -15.50 -4.25
CA LEU A 75 0.59 -14.48 -3.28
C LEU A 75 1.82 -13.80 -2.69
N GLU A 76 2.04 -12.55 -3.09
CA GLU A 76 3.20 -11.76 -2.74
C GLU A 76 2.83 -10.61 -1.81
N VAL A 77 3.65 -10.42 -0.79
CA VAL A 77 3.57 -9.26 0.08
C VAL A 77 4.44 -8.16 -0.49
N ARG A 78 3.85 -7.00 -0.69
CA ARG A 78 4.47 -5.85 -1.34
C ARG A 78 4.38 -4.61 -0.46
N ARG A 79 5.29 -3.66 -0.70
CA ARG A 79 5.41 -2.43 0.10
C ARG A 79 5.45 -1.18 -0.77
N ALA A 80 4.58 -0.23 -0.44
CA ALA A 80 4.57 1.13 -0.99
C ALA A 80 5.01 2.13 0.08
N LEU A 81 6.13 2.82 -0.13
CA LEU A 81 6.57 3.90 0.76
C LEU A 81 5.72 5.15 0.52
N LEU A 82 5.41 5.90 1.58
CA LEU A 82 4.83 7.23 1.49
C LEU A 82 5.97 8.25 1.33
N PRO A 83 6.07 8.99 0.20
CA PRO A 83 7.19 9.91 -0.03
C PRO A 83 7.38 10.98 1.05
N ARG A 84 6.29 11.51 1.60
CA ARG A 84 6.32 12.63 2.56
C ARG A 84 6.33 12.21 4.03
N PHE A 85 6.09 10.94 4.31
CA PHE A 85 5.92 10.43 5.67
C PHE A 85 6.76 9.18 5.87
N PRO A 86 7.36 8.95 7.05
CA PRO A 86 8.16 7.77 7.35
C PRO A 86 7.27 6.51 7.55
N TYR A 87 6.34 6.27 6.64
CA TYR A 87 5.36 5.19 6.65
C TYR A 87 5.36 4.43 5.34
N ALA A 88 4.85 3.20 5.39
CA ALA A 88 4.64 2.37 4.23
C ALA A 88 3.31 1.62 4.33
N LEU A 89 2.64 1.45 3.20
CA LEU A 89 1.53 0.50 3.08
C LEU A 89 2.12 -0.87 2.74
N VAL A 90 1.88 -1.85 3.60
CA VAL A 90 2.19 -3.26 3.34
C VAL A 90 0.92 -3.94 2.89
N PHE A 91 0.94 -4.58 1.73
CA PHE A 91 -0.27 -5.12 1.11
C PHE A 91 0.00 -6.42 0.35
N LEU A 92 -1.08 -7.13 0.04
CA LEU A 92 -1.09 -8.27 -0.88
C LEU A 92 -2.25 -8.13 -1.86
N GLU A 93 -2.09 -8.66 -3.06
CA GLU A 93 -3.13 -8.67 -4.08
C GLU A 93 -3.87 -10.02 -4.06
N LEU A 94 -5.12 -10.02 -3.63
CA LEU A 94 -6.02 -11.18 -3.67
C LEU A 94 -6.77 -11.25 -5.00
N GLN A 95 -7.54 -12.32 -5.21
CA GLN A 95 -8.36 -12.46 -6.41
C GLN A 95 -9.43 -11.36 -6.52
N THR A 96 -10.04 -10.96 -5.39
CA THR A 96 -11.19 -10.04 -5.36
C THR A 96 -10.83 -8.61 -4.94
N GLU A 97 -9.68 -8.40 -4.30
CA GLU A 97 -9.30 -7.12 -3.71
C GLU A 97 -7.77 -6.98 -3.56
N ILE A 98 -7.32 -5.79 -3.21
CA ILE A 98 -5.99 -5.57 -2.64
C ILE A 98 -6.15 -5.29 -1.15
N ARG A 99 -5.50 -6.09 -0.33
CA ARG A 99 -5.60 -5.97 1.13
C ARG A 99 -4.36 -5.34 1.72
N VAL A 100 -4.53 -4.20 2.39
CA VAL A 100 -3.49 -3.54 3.19
C VAL A 100 -3.45 -4.19 4.57
N LEU A 101 -2.34 -4.86 4.86
CA LEU A 101 -2.08 -5.57 6.10
C LEU A 101 -1.52 -4.64 7.20
N ALA A 102 -0.85 -3.56 6.83
CA ALA A 102 -0.28 -2.61 7.77
C ALA A 102 -0.06 -1.22 7.18
N VAL A 103 -0.23 -0.19 8.02
CA VAL A 103 0.28 1.17 7.84
C VAL A 103 1.53 1.31 8.69
N ALA A 104 2.62 0.72 8.20
CA ALA A 104 3.83 0.49 8.99
C ALA A 104 4.73 1.74 9.06
N HIS A 105 5.08 2.18 10.26
CA HIS A 105 6.08 3.24 10.45
C HIS A 105 7.48 2.70 10.14
N ALA A 106 8.07 3.14 9.03
CA ALA A 106 9.28 2.59 8.42
C ALA A 106 10.53 2.59 9.32
N LYS A 107 10.59 3.47 10.34
CA LYS A 107 11.72 3.58 11.27
C LYS A 107 11.50 3.06 12.70
N ARG A 108 10.25 2.80 13.12
CA ARG A 108 9.94 2.50 14.53
C ARG A 108 9.82 1.01 14.80
N HIS A 109 9.12 0.31 13.92
CA HIS A 109 8.93 -1.14 14.01
C HIS A 109 9.11 -1.71 12.61
N PRO A 110 10.37 -1.88 12.15
CA PRO A 110 10.59 -2.60 10.90
C PRO A 110 10.01 -4.02 11.05
N ASP A 111 9.28 -4.46 10.03
CA ASP A 111 8.91 -5.85 9.80
C ASP A 111 8.02 -6.57 10.85
N TYR A 112 7.47 -5.88 11.86
CA TYR A 112 6.55 -6.49 12.86
C TYR A 112 5.30 -7.15 12.24
N TRP A 113 4.86 -6.65 11.08
CA TRP A 113 3.74 -7.19 10.32
C TRP A 113 4.05 -8.56 9.70
N LEU A 114 5.31 -9.03 9.70
CA LEU A 114 5.67 -10.39 9.28
C LEU A 114 4.94 -11.45 10.10
N ASN A 115 4.68 -11.20 11.39
CA ASN A 115 3.92 -12.11 12.24
C ASN A 115 2.48 -12.31 11.75
N ARG A 116 1.92 -11.35 10.99
CA ARG A 116 0.57 -11.43 10.40
C ARG A 116 0.54 -12.35 9.17
N LEU A 117 1.70 -12.69 8.60
CA LEU A 117 1.78 -13.59 7.45
C LEU A 117 1.62 -15.07 7.83
N GLN A 118 1.75 -15.40 9.12
CA GLN A 118 1.68 -16.79 9.61
C GLN A 118 0.28 -17.18 10.14
N ALA A 119 -0.63 -16.22 10.25
CA ALA A 119 -1.90 -16.37 10.97
C ALA A 119 -3.14 -16.45 10.06
N THR A 120 -2.99 -16.77 8.77
CA THR A 120 -4.10 -16.89 7.80
C THR A 120 -4.10 -18.24 7.13
#